data_AF-A0A7X7XY46-F1
#
_entry.id   AF-A0A7X7XY46-F1
#
_cell.length_a   1.000
_cell.length_b   1.000
_cell.length_c   1.000
_cell.angle_alpha   90.00
_cell.angle_beta   90.00
_cell.angle_gamma   90.00
#
_symmetry.space_group_name_H-M   'P 1'
#
loop_
_entity.id
_entity.type
_entity.pdbx_description
1 polymer ?
#
loop_
_entity_poly.entity_id
_entity_poly.type
_entity_poly.pdbx_seq_one_letter_code
_entity_poly.pdbx_strand_id
1 'polypeptide(L)' 'MRHSVFLTIKLVILMSMFLLPFTIITENMFIRFIAGSLQGIFLIMLLSFTVKVQSYFKKDKKY' A
#
# COMPACT_ATOMS: atom_id res chain seq x y z
N MET A 1 -7.79 12.29 -15.54
CA MET A 1 -8.27 12.07 -14.15
C MET A 1 -7.81 10.72 -13.55
N ARG A 2 -8.15 9.55 -14.11
CA ARG A 2 -7.81 8.23 -13.52
C ARG A 2 -6.32 8.02 -13.18
N HIS A 3 -5.39 8.49 -14.02
CA HIS A 3 -3.94 8.39 -13.74
C HIS A 3 -3.51 9.10 -12.44
N SER A 4 -4.08 10.28 -12.17
CA SER A 4 -3.79 11.04 -10.94
C SER A 4 -4.30 10.30 -9.71
N VAL A 5 -5.45 9.63 -9.80
CA VAL A 5 -6.00 8.82 -8.70
C VAL A 5 -5.08 7.65 -8.36
N PHE A 6 -4.59 6.91 -9.36
CA PHE A 6 -3.63 5.83 -9.13
C PHE A 6 -2.32 6.31 -8.52
N LEU A 7 -1.84 7.50 -8.94
CA LEU A 7 -0.65 8.11 -8.37
C LEU A 7 -0.87 8.49 -6.90
N THR A 8 -2.00 9.11 -6.56
CA THR A 8 -2.36 9.44 -5.19
C THR A 8 -2.46 8.19 -4.31
N ILE A 9 -3.15 7.13 -4.76
CA ILE A 9 -3.26 5.88 -4.00
C ILE A 9 -1.88 5.27 -3.76
N LYS A 10 -1.00 5.27 -4.77
CA LYS A 10 0.37 4.77 -4.65
C LYS A 10 1.17 5.56 -3.60
N LEU A 11 1.06 6.89 -3.60
CA LEU A 11 1.70 7.75 -2.61
C LEU A 11 1.17 7.51 -1.20
N VAL A 12 -0.15 7.37 -1.03
CA VAL A 12 -0.77 7.10 0.28
C VAL A 12 -0.29 5.77 0.86
N ILE A 13 -0.18 4.73 0.03
CA ILE A 13 0.34 3.41 0.46
C ILE A 13 1.81 3.53 0.87
N LEU A 14 2.63 4.28 0.10
CA LEU A 14 4.04 4.50 0.40
C LEU A 14 4.25 5.28 1.71
N MET A 15 3.46 6.34 1.91
CA MET A 15 3.45 7.14 3.14
C MET A 15 3.04 6.29 4.34
N SER A 16 2.02 5.46 4.17
CA SER A 16 1.54 4.53 5.21
C SER A 16 2.61 3.52 5.61
N MET A 17 3.37 2.98 4.64
CA MET A 17 4.50 2.11 4.91
C MET A 17 5.61 2.79 5.71
N PHE A 18 5.88 4.07 5.43
CA PHE A 18 6.88 4.84 6.14
C PHE A 18 6.47 5.19 7.58
N LEU A 19 5.16 5.42 7.80
CA LEU A 19 4.59 5.76 9.11
C LEU A 19 4.43 4.55 10.04
N LEU A 20 4.33 3.33 9.50
CA LEU A 20 4.20 2.08 10.25
C LEU A 20 5.10 1.96 11.49
N PRO A 21 6.43 2.13 11.38
CA PRO A 21 7.34 2.02 12.53
C PRO A 21 7.09 3.07 13.61
N PHE A 22 6.49 4.22 13.28
CA PHE A 22 6.18 5.28 14.23
C PHE A 22 4.83 5.07 14.93
N THR A 23 3.89 4.37 14.28
CA THR A 23 2.55 4.13 14.82
C THR A 23 2.45 2.97 15.80
N ILE A 24 3.37 1.98 15.75
CA ILE A 24 3.26 0.79 16.61
C ILE A 24 3.89 1.08 17.98
N ILE A 25 3.13 1.78 18.82
CA ILE A 25 3.44 2.03 20.22
C ILE A 25 2.85 0.88 21.04
N THR A 26 3.56 -0.24 21.09
CA THR A 26 3.18 -1.40 21.92
C THR A 26 4.41 -1.85 22.68
N GLU A 27 4.28 -2.01 24.00
CA GLU A 27 5.40 -2.40 24.88
C GLU A 27 5.93 -3.80 24.55
N ASN A 28 5.06 -4.70 24.08
CA ASN A 28 5.46 -6.06 23.75
C ASN A 28 6.10 -6.16 22.35
N MET A 29 7.41 -6.43 22.32
CA MET A 29 8.22 -6.51 21.11
C MET A 29 7.71 -7.56 20.10
N PHE A 30 7.18 -8.69 20.59
CA PHE A 30 6.66 -9.77 19.75
C PHE A 30 5.37 -9.37 19.01
N ILE A 31 4.45 -8.70 19.71
CA ILE A 31 3.21 -8.18 19.11
C ILE A 31 3.53 -7.08 18.11
N ARG A 32 4.49 -6.19 18.42
CA ARG A 32 4.96 -5.15 17.49
C ARG A 32 5.48 -5.75 16.18
N PHE A 33 6.26 -6.82 16.28
CA PHE A 33 6.80 -7.50 15.11
C PHE A 33 5.71 -8.15 14.25
N ILE A 34 4.77 -8.89 14.87
CA ILE A 34 3.67 -9.53 14.13
C ILE A 34 2.76 -8.47 13.50
N ALA A 35 2.32 -7.47 14.27
CA ALA A 35 1.42 -6.43 13.79
C ALA A 35 2.05 -5.63 12.64
N GLY A 36 3.30 -5.18 12.80
CA GLY A 36 4.02 -4.44 11.76
C GLY A 36 4.26 -5.26 10.50
N SER A 37 4.57 -6.55 10.65
CA SER A 37 4.74 -7.47 9.51
C SER A 37 3.42 -7.68 8.76
N LEU A 38 2.33 -7.95 9.48
CA LEU A 38 1.02 -8.21 8.89
C LEU A 38 0.50 -6.97 8.14
N GLN A 39 0.65 -5.80 8.75
CA GLN A 39 0.24 -4.52 8.19
C GLN A 39 1.12 -4.12 6.99
N GLY A 40 2.43 -4.41 7.03
CA GLY A 40 3.34 -4.25 5.90
C GLY A 40 2.97 -5.14 4.70
N ILE A 41 2.73 -6.44 4.93
CA ILE A 41 2.29 -7.39 3.90
C ILE A 41 0.98 -6.92 3.26
N PHE A 42 0.03 -6.44 4.06
CA PHE A 42 -1.25 -5.93 3.57
C PHE A 42 -1.06 -4.73 2.63
N LEU A 43 -0.19 -3.77 2.99
CA LEU A 43 0.12 -2.63 2.14
C LEU A 43 0.83 -3.05 0.83
N ILE A 44 1.74 -4.03 0.86
CA ILE A 44 2.38 -4.58 -0.35
C ILE A 44 1.34 -5.21 -1.28
N MET A 45 0.39 -5.95 -0.70
CA MET A 45 -0.68 -6.60 -1.45
C MET A 45 -1.59 -5.58 -2.13
N LEU A 46 -1.99 -4.52 -1.40
CA LEU A 46 -2.76 -3.39 -1.92
C LEU A 46 -2.02 -2.64 -3.05
N LEU A 47 -0.71 -2.42 -2.90
CA LEU A 47 0.11 -1.80 -3.92
C LEU A 47 0.11 -2.63 -5.21
N SER A 48 0.34 -3.94 -5.06
CA SER A 48 0.36 -4.89 -6.18
C SER A 48 -1.00 -4.95 -6.88
N PHE A 49 -2.10 -4.96 -6.12
CA PHE A 49 -3.45 -4.88 -6.65
C PHE A 49 -3.68 -3.59 -7.43
N THR A 50 -3.31 -2.45 -6.86
CA THR A 50 -3.45 -1.13 -7.51
C THR A 50 -2.70 -1.07 -8.84
N VAL A 51 -1.47 -1.60 -8.89
CA VAL A 51 -0.67 -1.68 -10.13
C VAL A 51 -1.35 -2.58 -11.16
N LYS A 52 -1.87 -3.74 -10.74
CA LYS A 52 -2.56 -4.68 -11.64
C LYS A 52 -3.81 -4.04 -12.24
N VAL A 53 -4.63 -3.39 -11.41
CA VAL A 53 -5.84 -2.66 -11.83
C VAL A 53 -5.50 -1.50 -12.76
N GLN A 54 -4.47 -0.70 -12.44
CA GLN A 54 -3.99 0.38 -13.31
C GLN A 54 -3.58 -0.14 -14.70
N SER A 55 -2.93 -1.31 -14.76
CA SER A 55 -2.53 -1.96 -16.01
C SER A 55 -3.73 -2.38 -16.85
N TYR A 56 -4.76 -2.98 -16.25
CA TYR A 56 -6.01 -3.32 -16.93
C TYR A 56 -6.68 -2.09 -17.54
N PHE A 57 -6.84 -1.02 -16.77
CA PHE A 57 -7.45 0.23 -17.26
C PHE A 57 -6.61 0.95 -18.33
N LYS A 58 -5.29 0.74 -18.35
CA LYS A 58 -4.41 1.29 -19.38
C LYS A 58 -4.51 0.48 -20.69
N LYS A 59 -4.73 -0.83 -20.60
CA LYS A 59 -4.96 -1.72 -21.75
C LYS A 59 -6.28 -1.41 -22.48
N ASP A 60 -7.32 -1.06 -21.73
CA ASP A 60 -8.66 -0.75 -22.24
C ASP A 60 -8.73 0.49 -23.15
N LYS A 61 -7.73 1.39 -23.08
CA LYS A 61 -7.67 2.60 -23.90
C LYS A 61 -7.06 2.43 -25.30
N LYS A 62 -6.67 1.20 -25.66
CA LYS A 62 -5.96 0.93 -26.92
C LYS A 62 -6.86 0.46 -28.06
N TYR A 63 -8.18 0.53 -27.89
CA TYR A 63 -9.20 0.30 -28.91
C TYR A 63 -10.04 1.56 -29.10
#